data_AF-A0A933C6B8-F1
#
_entry.id   AF-A0A933C6B8-F1
#
_cell.length_a   1.000
_cell.length_b   1.000
_cell.length_c   1.000
_cell.angle_alpha   90.00
_cell.angle_beta   90.00
_cell.angle_gamma   90.00
#
_symmetry.space_group_name_H-M   'P 1'
#
loop_
_entity.id
_entity.type
_entity.pdbx_description
1 polymer ?
#
loop_
_entity_poly.entity_id
_entity_poly.type
_entity_poly.pdbx_seq_one_letter_code
_entity_poly.pdbx_strand_id
1 'polypeptide(L)'
;MPSPHPFLPATRDEMLARGWDAVDVVFVTGDAYVDHYSFAMAILGRVLEAAGFRVGILSQPDWRSCEPWRTFGRPRLFFAVSAGNMDSMINHYT
;
A
#
# COMPACT_ATOMS: atom_id res chain seq x y z
N MET A 1 20.67 -14.83 -9.71
CA MET A 1 19.24 -14.46 -9.67
C MET A 1 19.18 -12.97 -9.35
N PRO A 2 18.30 -12.17 -9.99
CA PRO A 2 18.10 -10.80 -9.51
C PRO A 2 17.68 -10.87 -8.04
N SER A 3 18.26 -10.02 -7.21
CA SER A 3 17.85 -9.89 -5.80
C SER A 3 16.34 -9.67 -5.76
N PRO A 4 15.56 -10.34 -4.89
CA PRO A 4 14.15 -10.05 -4.77
C PRO A 4 14.00 -8.56 -4.45
N HIS A 5 13.23 -7.84 -5.28
CA HIS A 5 12.90 -6.46 -4.97
C HIS A 5 12.12 -6.45 -3.66
N PRO A 6 12.52 -5.64 -2.66
CA PRO A 6 11.79 -5.59 -1.41
C PRO A 6 10.36 -5.11 -1.66
N PHE A 7 9.40 -5.69 -0.93
CA PHE A 7 8.00 -5.26 -0.89
C PHE A 7 7.91 -3.75 -0.66
N LEU A 8 6.87 -3.11 -1.21
CA LEU A 8 6.55 -1.72 -0.84
C LEU A 8 6.29 -1.67 0.68
N PRO A 9 6.71 -0.60 1.37
CA PRO A 9 6.54 -0.51 2.81
C PRO A 9 5.05 -0.57 3.17
N ALA A 10 4.71 -1.49 4.06
CA ALA A 10 3.39 -1.61 4.68
C ALA A 10 3.37 -1.05 6.11
N THR A 11 4.56 -0.72 6.65
CA THR A 11 4.73 -0.14 7.98
C THR A 11 5.59 1.11 7.97
N ARG A 12 5.48 1.90 9.04
CA ARG A 12 6.34 3.08 9.25
C ARG A 12 7.82 2.71 9.34
N ASP A 13 8.14 1.59 9.98
CA ASP A 13 9.53 1.17 10.17
C ASP A 13 10.18 0.75 8.86
N GLU A 14 9.44 0.08 7.96
CA GLU A 14 9.92 -0.22 6.60
C GLU A 14 10.13 1.04 5.76
N MET A 15 9.25 2.03 5.90
CA MET A 15 9.43 3.35 5.27
C MET A 15 10.72 4.02 5.77
N LEU A 16 10.94 4.02 7.09
CA LEU A 16 12.14 4.59 7.70
C LEU A 16 13.41 3.81 7.31
N ALA A 17 13.34 2.49 7.21
CA ALA A 17 14.45 1.63 6.77
C ALA A 17 14.88 1.91 5.31
N ARG A 18 13.97 2.44 4.48
CA ARG A 18 14.25 2.95 3.13
C ARG A 18 14.84 4.37 3.14
N GLY A 19 15.03 4.99 4.31
CA GLY A 19 15.51 6.36 4.47
C GLY A 19 14.46 7.42 4.09
N TRP A 20 13.18 7.06 4.08
CA TRP A 20 12.09 7.97 3.74
C TRP A 20 11.53 8.61 5.00
N ASP A 21 11.47 9.94 5.00
CA ASP A 21 10.82 10.75 6.04
C ASP A 21 9.31 10.82 5.86
N ALA A 22 8.84 10.69 4.61
CA ALA A 22 7.43 10.60 4.23
C ALA A 22 7.25 9.84 2.90
N VAL A 23 6.04 9.30 2.72
CA VAL A 23 5.56 8.77 1.43
C VAL A 23 4.88 9.86 0.60
N ASP A 24 4.96 9.74 -0.72
CA ASP A 24 4.22 10.60 -1.65
C ASP A 24 2.78 10.13 -1.80
N VAL A 25 2.58 8.81 -1.94
CA VAL A 25 1.27 8.19 -2.14
C VAL A 25 1.08 7.04 -1.15
N VAL A 26 -0.06 7.02 -0.48
CA VAL A 26 -0.52 5.85 0.29
C VAL A 26 -1.61 5.16 -0.49
N PHE A 27 -1.37 3.92 -0.90
CA PHE A 27 -2.39 3.06 -1.47
C PHE A 27 -3.16 2.37 -0.34
N VAL A 28 -4.47 2.56 -0.30
CA VAL A 28 -5.36 1.87 0.64
C VAL A 28 -6.14 0.82 -0.11
N THR A 29 -6.14 -0.41 0.38
CA THR A 29 -6.82 -1.54 -0.27
C THR A 29 -7.62 -2.37 0.73
N GLY A 30 -8.79 -2.85 0.31
CA GLY A 30 -9.59 -3.83 1.07
C GLY A 30 -9.05 -5.26 0.96
N ASP A 31 -8.10 -5.53 0.07
CA ASP A 31 -7.40 -6.83 0.00
C ASP A 31 -6.17 -6.87 0.91
N ALA A 32 -5.65 -8.07 1.17
CA ALA A 32 -4.28 -8.22 1.68
C ALA A 32 -3.28 -7.67 0.64
N TYR A 33 -2.16 -7.10 1.11
CA TYR A 33 -1.10 -6.70 0.20
C TYR A 33 -0.38 -7.95 -0.33
N VAL A 34 -0.59 -8.24 -1.61
CA VAL A 34 0.14 -9.26 -2.37
C VAL A 34 0.85 -8.56 -3.52
N ASP A 35 2.18 -8.60 -3.51
CA ASP A 35 3.00 -7.97 -4.56
C ASP A 35 3.07 -8.85 -5.81
N HIS A 36 1.94 -8.92 -6.52
CA HIS A 36 1.74 -9.78 -7.68
C HIS A 36 0.99 -9.03 -8.79
N TYR A 37 1.28 -9.32 -10.06
CA TYR A 37 0.68 -8.64 -11.21
C TYR A 37 -0.83 -8.88 -11.37
N SER A 38 -1.42 -9.82 -10.63
CA SER A 38 -2.88 -9.98 -10.56
C SER A 38 -3.56 -8.97 -9.63
N PHE A 39 -2.78 -8.17 -8.89
CA PHE A 39 -3.28 -7.18 -7.94
C PHE A 39 -3.00 -5.77 -8.48
N ALA A 40 -4.06 -5.01 -8.78
CA ALA A 40 -3.93 -3.69 -9.38
C ALA A 40 -3.04 -2.75 -8.55
N MET A 41 -3.15 -2.82 -7.23
CA MET A 41 -2.39 -1.99 -6.30
C MET A 41 -0.88 -2.28 -6.34
N ALA A 42 -0.49 -3.53 -6.57
CA ALA A 42 0.91 -3.90 -6.75
C ALA A 42 1.45 -3.33 -8.08
N ILE A 43 0.71 -3.48 -9.18
CA ILE A 43 1.10 -2.90 -10.48
C ILE A 43 1.25 -1.39 -10.36
N LEU A 44 0.21 -0.69 -9.88
CA LEU A 44 0.22 0.77 -9.78
C LEU A 44 1.30 1.26 -8.81
N GLY A 45 1.48 0.58 -7.68
CA GLY A 45 2.53 0.88 -6.71
C GLY A 45 3.94 0.76 -7.31
N ARG A 46 4.22 -0.32 -8.03
CA ARG A 46 5.53 -0.53 -8.69
C ARG A 46 5.75 0.43 -9.86
N VAL A 47 4.71 0.79 -10.61
CA VAL A 47 4.80 1.82 -11.67
C VAL A 47 5.14 3.18 -11.07
N LEU A 48 4.50 3.57 -9.98
CA LEU A 48 4.81 4.84 -9.29
C LEU A 48 6.21 4.81 -8.64
N GLU A 49 6.60 3.70 -8.01
CA GLU A 49 7.95 3.53 -7.44
C GLU A 49 9.02 3.63 -8.53
N ALA A 50 8.82 2.99 -9.68
CA ALA A 50 9.72 3.07 -10.84
C ALA A 50 9.81 4.49 -11.43
N ALA A 51 8.75 5.29 -11.29
CA ALA A 51 8.74 6.71 -11.64
C ALA A 51 9.40 7.61 -10.58
N GLY A 52 9.91 7.04 -9.48
CA GLY A 52 10.63 7.75 -8.42
C GLY A 52 9.77 8.23 -7.26
N PHE A 53 8.49 7.86 -7.20
CA PHE A 53 7.62 8.20 -6.07
C PHE A 53 7.82 7.23 -4.90
N ARG A 54 7.67 7.76 -3.68
CA ARG A 54 7.69 6.96 -2.46
C ARG A 54 6.28 6.46 -2.17
N VAL A 55 6.07 5.16 -2.31
CA VAL A 55 4.74 4.56 -2.20
C VAL A 55 4.65 3.70 -0.94
N GLY A 56 3.60 3.87 -0.13
CA GLY A 56 3.25 2.99 0.98
C GLY A 56 1.95 2.24 0.74
N ILE A 57 1.81 1.04 1.28
CA ILE A 57 0.59 0.23 1.20
C ILE A 57 -0.08 0.15 2.57
N LEU A 58 -1.38 0.43 2.63
CA LEU A 58 -2.23 0.22 3.79
C LEU A 58 -3.32 -0.80 3.41
N SER A 59 -3.09 -2.07 3.73
CA SER A 59 -4.02 -3.17 3.44
C SER A 59 -4.96 -3.42 4.61
N GLN A 60 -6.26 -3.55 4.32
CA GLN A 60 -7.30 -3.86 5.29
C GLN A 60 -7.21 -3.03 6.58
N PRO A 61 -7.12 -1.69 6.50
CA PRO A 61 -7.09 -0.89 7.72
C PRO A 61 -8.39 -1.08 8.51
N ASP A 62 -8.29 -1.16 9.83
CA ASP A 62 -9.46 -1.07 10.70
C ASP A 62 -10.15 0.29 10.47
N TRP A 63 -11.32 0.24 9.84
CA TRP A 63 -12.12 1.41 9.48
C TRP A 63 -12.88 2.00 10.66
N ARG A 64 -12.92 1.31 11.81
CA ARG A 64 -13.53 1.82 13.03
C ARG A 64 -12.63 2.80 13.79
N SER A 65 -11.38 2.94 13.36
CA SER A 65 -10.39 3.82 13.99
C SER A 65 -9.63 4.65 12.96
N CYS A 66 -9.17 5.83 13.38
CA CYS A 66 -8.27 6.67 12.59
C CYS A 66 -6.79 6.28 12.77
N GLU A 67 -6.43 5.35 13.67
CA GLU A 67 -5.03 4.93 13.90
C GLU A 67 -4.36 4.36 12.64
N PRO A 68 -4.94 3.39 11.91
CA PRO A 68 -4.26 2.79 10.75
C PRO A 68 -3.91 3.80 9.66
N TRP A 69 -4.77 4.81 9.48
CA TRP A 69 -4.59 5.90 8.52
C TRP A 69 -3.39 6.81 8.83
N ARG A 70 -2.88 6.75 10.07
CA ARG A 70 -1.73 7.54 10.53
C ARG A 70 -0.39 6.80 10.39
N THR A 71 -0.38 5.55 9.95
CA THR A 71 0.83 4.70 9.82
C THR A 71 1.99 5.43 9.14
N PHE A 72 1.73 6.09 8.01
CA PHE A 72 2.75 6.81 7.25
C PHE A 72 2.75 8.33 7.49
N GLY A 73 1.91 8.83 8.39
CA GLY A 73 1.62 10.26 8.50
C GLY A 73 0.87 10.81 7.27
N ARG A 74 0.95 12.12 7.05
CA ARG A 74 0.33 12.77 5.89
C ARG A 74 1.15 12.48 4.62
N PRO A 75 0.58 11.85 3.58
CA PRO A 75 1.27 11.70 2.30
C PRO A 75 1.54 13.07 1.67
N ARG A 76 2.65 13.19 0.94
CA ARG A 76 3.04 14.45 0.27
C ARG A 76 2.08 14.81 -0.87
N LEU A 77 1.48 13.81 -1.52
CA LEU A 77 0.54 14.00 -2.63
C LEU A 77 -0.89 13.61 -2.24
N PHE A 78 -1.19 12.31 -2.08
CA PHE A 78 -2.56 11.85 -1.83
C PHE A 78 -2.66 10.42 -1.30
N PHE A 79 -3.87 10.05 -0.87
CA PHE A 79 -4.28 8.66 -0.66
C PHE A 79 -4.97 8.15 -1.93
N ALA A 80 -4.59 6.96 -2.39
CA ALA A 80 -5.25 6.25 -3.48
C ALA A 80 -6.01 5.05 -2.92
N VAL A 81 -7.33 5.16 -2.83
CA VAL A 81 -8.19 4.20 -2.13
C VAL A 81 -8.91 3.31 -3.14
N SER A 82 -8.86 1.99 -2.92
CA SER A 82 -9.60 1.00 -3.68
C SER A 82 -10.21 -0.05 -2.75
N ALA A 83 -11.35 -0.63 -3.14
CA ALA A 83 -11.96 -1.74 -2.41
C ALA A 83 -11.14 -3.04 -2.53
N GLY A 84 -10.20 -3.12 -3.49
CA GLY A 84 -9.45 -4.34 -3.80
C GLY A 84 -9.86 -4.93 -5.15
N ASN A 85 -9.30 -6.10 -5.46
CA ASN A 85 -9.59 -6.88 -6.65
C ASN A 85 -10.75 -7.86 -6.42
N MET A 86 -11.05 -8.20 -5.17
CA MET A 86 -12.20 -9.04 -4.84
C MET A 86 -13.48 -8.22 -4.75
N ASP A 87 -14.55 -8.75 -5.35
CA ASP A 87 -15.88 -8.19 -5.18
C ASP A 87 -16.37 -8.37 -3.74
N SER A 88 -16.96 -7.32 -3.17
CA SER A 88 -17.45 -7.31 -1.79
C SER A 88 -18.50 -8.40 -1.49
N MET A 89 -19.28 -8.83 -2.47
CA MET A 89 -20.28 -9.89 -2.32
C MET A 89 -19.64 -11.26 -2.06
N ILE A 90 -18.43 -11.48 -2.57
CA ILE A 90 -17.67 -12.73 -2.37
C ILE A 90 -17.00 -12.73 -0.99
N ASN A 91 -16.65 -11.55 -0.46
CA ASN A 91 -15.94 -11.41 0.82
C ASN A 91 -16.82 -11.71 2.06
N HIS A 92 -18.12 -11.99 1.87
CA HIS A 92 -19.04 -12.38 2.96
C HIS A 92 -19.10 -13.88 3.25
N TYR A 93 -18.36 -14.71 2.50
CA TYR A 93 -18.36 -16.18 2.66
C TYR A 93 -17.23 -16.72 3.55
N THR A 94 -16.45 -15.85 4.17
CA THR A 94 -15.33 -16.15 5.08
C THR A 94 -15.27 -15.12 6.20
#